data_AF-A0ABD1BVA9-F1
#
_entry.id   AF-A0ABD1BVA9-F1
#
_cell.length_a   1.000
_cell.length_b   1.000
_cell.length_c   1.000
_cell.angle_alpha   90.00
_cell.angle_beta   90.00
_cell.angle_gamma   90.00
#
_symmetry.space_group_name_H-M   'P 1'
#
loop_
_entity.id
_entity.type
_entity.pdbx_description
1 polymer ?
#
loop_
_entity_poly.entity_id
_entity_poly.type
_entity_poly.pdbx_seq_one_letter_code
_entity_poly.pdbx_strand_id
1 'polypeptide(L)'
;MSTDSSASSRYSQHRQITGVPTKCWCGRKITTYCSQTDENPFRRFYRCEISIQRKNEEHLFKWIDEALLDETRMVDAKLMKLVDEVKVLRNEMLSSFELQKKWVFDIEEEMKEKIKEEMMMEYATIEEMG
;
A
#
# COMPACT_ATOMS: atom_id res chain seq x y z
N MET A 1 -51.20 -3.08 2.47
CA MET A 1 -50.45 -3.61 1.30
C MET A 1 -49.08 -2.97 1.34
N SER A 2 -48.10 -3.69 1.85
CA SER A 2 -46.71 -3.21 1.96
C SER A 2 -46.03 -3.41 0.61
N THR A 3 -45.47 -2.35 0.04
CA THR A 3 -44.62 -2.46 -1.16
C THR A 3 -43.22 -2.03 -0.81
N ASP A 4 -42.31 -2.99 -0.96
CA ASP A 4 -40.92 -2.94 -0.56
C ASP A 4 -40.12 -1.84 -1.26
N SER A 5 -39.43 -1.03 -0.46
CA SER A 5 -38.45 -0.05 -0.92
C SER A 5 -37.08 -0.72 -1.11
N SER A 6 -36.92 -1.44 -2.22
CA SER A 6 -35.67 -2.13 -2.58
C SER A 6 -34.89 -1.40 -3.68
N ALA A 7 -34.70 -0.09 -3.54
CA ALA A 7 -33.90 0.71 -4.48
C ALA A 7 -32.59 1.28 -3.89
N SER A 8 -32.38 1.18 -2.57
CA SER A 8 -31.27 1.88 -1.91
C SER A 8 -29.97 1.09 -1.74
N SER A 9 -29.91 -0.19 -2.14
CA SER A 9 -28.74 -1.04 -1.88
C SER A 9 -27.64 -0.98 -2.95
N ARG A 10 -27.89 -0.36 -4.12
CA ARG A 10 -26.91 -0.33 -5.23
C ARG A 10 -25.92 0.83 -5.19
N TYR A 11 -26.19 1.88 -4.43
CA TYR A 11 -25.26 3.02 -4.26
C TYR A 11 -24.11 2.73 -3.27
N SER A 12 -24.22 1.66 -2.47
CA SER A 12 -23.22 1.32 -1.43
C SER A 12 -21.95 0.65 -1.96
N GLN A 13 -21.90 0.29 -3.26
CA GLN A 13 -20.69 -0.24 -3.89
C GLN A 13 -19.76 0.85 -4.47
N HIS A 14 -20.04 2.14 -4.22
CA HIS A 14 -19.09 3.22 -4.49
C HIS A 14 -17.95 3.23 -3.44
N ARG A 15 -17.34 2.05 -3.22
CA ARG A 15 -16.02 1.89 -2.63
C ARG A 15 -15.10 2.72 -3.49
N GLN A 16 -14.75 3.93 -3.03
CA GLN A 16 -13.87 4.93 -3.66
C GLN A 16 -13.02 4.33 -4.80
N ILE A 17 -13.60 4.22 -6.01
CA ILE A 17 -12.88 3.66 -7.15
C ILE A 17 -11.99 4.80 -7.61
N THR A 18 -10.72 4.74 -7.23
CA THR A 18 -9.72 5.67 -7.71
C THR A 18 -9.39 5.30 -9.16
N GLY A 19 -9.42 6.29 -10.07
CA GLY A 19 -9.27 6.06 -11.51
C GLY A 19 -10.59 5.73 -12.22
N VAL A 20 -10.51 5.09 -13.39
CA VAL A 20 -11.67 4.70 -14.20
C VAL A 20 -11.85 3.18 -14.16
N PRO A 21 -13.02 2.66 -13.76
CA PRO A 21 -13.24 1.22 -13.73
C PRO A 21 -13.25 0.61 -15.14
N THR A 22 -13.01 -0.69 -15.24
CA THR A 22 -13.02 -1.42 -16.52
C THR A 22 -14.43 -1.66 -17.07
N LYS A 23 -15.44 -1.62 -16.20
CA LYS A 23 -16.87 -1.75 -16.54
C LYS A 23 -17.68 -0.71 -15.80
N CYS A 24 -18.74 -0.23 -16.44
CA CYS A 24 -19.74 0.61 -15.80
C CYS A 24 -20.55 -0.21 -14.78
N TRP A 25 -21.22 0.46 -13.83
CA TRP A 25 -22.07 -0.18 -12.83
C TRP A 25 -23.20 -1.02 -13.45
N CYS A 26 -23.59 -0.73 -14.69
CA CYS A 26 -24.57 -1.52 -15.46
C CYS A 26 -23.98 -2.80 -16.09
N GLY A 27 -22.70 -3.11 -15.85
CA GLY A 27 -21.99 -4.27 -16.35
C GLY A 27 -21.45 -4.13 -17.78
N ARG A 28 -21.75 -3.04 -18.47
CA ARG A 28 -21.25 -2.76 -19.83
C ARG A 28 -19.85 -2.18 -19.83
N LYS A 29 -19.16 -2.31 -20.96
CA LYS A 29 -17.81 -1.78 -21.13
C LYS A 29 -17.80 -0.25 -21.09
N ILE A 30 -16.68 0.28 -20.66
CA ILE A 30 -16.35 1.69 -20.76
C ILE A 30 -15.43 1.85 -21.96
N THR A 31 -15.79 2.77 -22.85
CA THR A 31 -15.11 2.99 -24.12
C THR A 31 -14.68 4.44 -24.23
N THR A 32 -13.62 4.68 -25.00
CA THR A 32 -13.06 6.01 -25.23
C THR A 32 -13.76 6.69 -26.41
N TYR A 33 -14.13 7.95 -26.23
CA TYR A 33 -14.74 8.80 -27.26
C TYR A 33 -14.01 10.13 -27.35
N CYS A 34 -14.20 10.84 -28.47
CA CYS A 34 -13.74 12.21 -28.67
C CYS A 34 -14.95 13.15 -28.65
N SER A 35 -14.83 14.26 -27.93
CA SER A 35 -15.83 15.31 -27.89
C SER A 35 -15.87 16.06 -29.22
N GLN A 36 -17.08 16.34 -29.67
CA GLN A 36 -17.38 17.10 -30.88
C GLN A 36 -18.04 18.45 -30.55
N THR A 37 -18.10 18.84 -29.26
CA THR A 37 -18.69 20.12 -28.88
C THR A 37 -17.71 21.26 -29.11
N ASP A 38 -18.22 22.45 -29.37
CA ASP A 38 -17.41 23.64 -29.62
C ASP A 38 -16.64 24.10 -28.37
N GLU A 39 -17.15 23.80 -27.18
CA GLU A 39 -16.50 24.15 -25.90
C GLU A 39 -15.32 23.22 -25.58
N ASN A 40 -15.37 21.96 -26.00
CA ASN A 40 -14.35 20.95 -25.73
C ASN A 40 -14.01 20.16 -27.01
N PRO A 41 -13.52 20.82 -28.07
CA PRO A 41 -13.29 20.16 -29.34
C PRO A 41 -12.16 19.13 -29.22
N PHE A 42 -12.38 17.92 -29.75
CA PHE A 42 -11.43 16.80 -29.78
C PHE A 42 -10.95 16.28 -28.41
N ARG A 43 -11.45 16.82 -27.29
CA ARG A 43 -11.11 16.34 -25.94
C ARG A 43 -11.63 14.91 -25.76
N ARG A 44 -10.80 14.00 -25.24
CA ARG A 44 -11.17 12.58 -25.09
C ARG A 44 -11.76 12.29 -23.72
N PHE A 45 -12.75 11.40 -23.68
CA PHE A 45 -13.40 10.95 -22.45
C PHE A 45 -13.71 9.46 -22.47
N TYR A 46 -13.77 8.87 -21.28
CA TYR A 46 -14.32 7.54 -21.03
C TYR A 46 -15.82 7.65 -20.83
N ARG A 47 -16.59 6.76 -21.46
CA ARG A 47 -18.04 6.68 -21.28
C ARG A 47 -18.55 5.25 -21.41
N CYS A 48 -19.59 4.91 -20.67
CA CYS A 48 -20.30 3.64 -20.85
C CYS A 48 -20.90 3.53 -22.26
N GLU A 49 -20.69 2.39 -22.93
CA GLU A 49 -21.16 2.16 -24.31
C GLU A 49 -22.66 2.35 -24.49
N ILE A 50 -23.46 2.00 -23.47
CA ILE A 50 -24.92 2.04 -23.59
C ILE A 50 -25.58 3.33 -23.12
N SER A 51 -24.78 4.25 -22.58
CA SER A 51 -25.29 5.49 -21.98
C SER A 51 -25.99 6.41 -22.97
N ILE A 52 -25.69 6.30 -24.27
CA ILE A 52 -26.37 7.06 -25.33
C ILE A 52 -27.78 6.52 -25.58
N GLN A 53 -27.97 5.19 -25.49
CA GLN A 53 -29.30 4.58 -25.66
C GLN A 53 -30.15 4.68 -24.39
N ARG A 54 -29.52 4.79 -23.22
CA ARG A 54 -30.20 4.89 -21.92
C ARG A 54 -30.03 6.27 -21.29
N LYS A 55 -30.55 7.30 -21.95
CA LYS A 55 -30.41 8.71 -21.52
C LYS A 55 -31.02 9.01 -20.14
N ASN A 56 -31.96 8.20 -19.68
CA ASN A 56 -32.63 8.36 -18.38
C ASN A 56 -31.88 7.68 -17.22
N GLU A 57 -30.78 6.97 -17.51
CA GLU A 57 -29.93 6.34 -16.50
C GLU A 57 -28.61 7.11 -16.41
N GLU A 58 -28.12 7.34 -15.19
CA GLU A 58 -26.80 7.94 -14.99
C GLU A 58 -25.73 6.86 -15.20
N HIS A 59 -24.88 7.03 -16.22
CA HIS A 59 -23.79 6.10 -16.52
C HIS A 59 -22.44 6.79 -16.41
N LEU A 60 -21.36 6.00 -16.29
CA LEU A 60 -20.02 6.56 -16.18
C LEU A 60 -19.69 7.47 -17.37
N PHE A 61 -19.20 8.66 -17.04
CA PHE A 61 -18.55 9.63 -17.92
C PHE A 61 -17.38 10.25 -17.16
N LYS A 62 -16.18 10.29 -17.76
CA LYS A 62 -15.02 10.97 -17.16
C LYS A 62 -14.03 11.39 -18.23
N TRP A 63 -13.51 12.60 -18.14
CA TRP A 63 -12.46 13.05 -19.06
C TRP A 63 -11.15 12.28 -18.82
N ILE A 64 -10.42 11.98 -19.91
CA ILE A 64 -9.20 11.17 -19.80
C ILE A 64 -8.11 11.90 -19.02
N ASP A 65 -7.92 13.19 -19.26
CA ASP A 65 -6.94 14.02 -18.54
C ASP A 65 -7.22 14.06 -17.03
N GLU A 66 -8.48 14.24 -16.62
CA GLU A 66 -8.90 14.19 -15.23
C GLU A 66 -8.68 12.80 -14.61
N ALA A 67 -9.00 11.73 -15.34
CA ALA A 67 -8.72 10.37 -14.91
C ALA A 67 -7.21 10.11 -14.69
N LEU A 68 -6.37 10.55 -15.63
CA LEU A 68 -4.92 10.43 -15.53
C LEU A 68 -4.34 11.25 -14.37
N LEU A 69 -4.86 12.46 -14.13
CA LEU A 69 -4.46 13.28 -12.99
C LEU A 69 -4.81 12.61 -11.67
N ASP A 70 -6.00 12.02 -11.57
CA ASP A 70 -6.42 11.28 -10.37
C ASP A 70 -5.56 10.03 -10.13
N GLU A 71 -5.24 9.28 -11.19
CA GLU A 71 -4.33 8.14 -11.11
C GLU A 71 -2.92 8.56 -10.68
N THR A 72 -2.42 9.68 -11.23
CA THR A 72 -1.10 10.23 -10.87
C THR A 72 -1.06 10.62 -9.40
N ARG A 73 -2.06 11.36 -8.91
CA ARG A 73 -2.18 11.73 -7.48
C ARG A 73 -2.26 10.52 -6.57
N MET A 74 -2.99 9.49 -6.98
CA MET A 74 -3.07 8.24 -6.22
C MET A 74 -1.72 7.53 -6.16
N VAL A 75 -1.02 7.43 -7.30
CA VAL A 75 0.32 6.81 -7.37
C VAL A 75 1.29 7.57 -6.48
N ASP A 76 1.27 8.91 -6.52
CA ASP A 76 2.09 9.75 -5.65
C ASP A 76 1.80 9.51 -4.17
N ALA A 77 0.53 9.48 -3.77
CA ALA A 77 0.14 9.17 -2.38
C ALA A 77 0.61 7.77 -1.94
N LYS A 78 0.50 6.76 -2.81
CA LYS A 78 0.99 5.40 -2.52
C LYS A 78 2.51 5.37 -2.43
N LEU A 79 3.21 6.10 -3.29
CA LEU A 79 4.66 6.21 -3.27
C LEU A 79 5.14 6.83 -1.96
N MET A 80 4.53 7.94 -1.53
CA MET A 80 4.89 8.60 -0.26
C MET A 80 4.69 7.65 0.92
N LYS A 81 3.57 6.92 0.95
CA LYS A 81 3.31 5.90 1.97
C LYS A 81 4.37 4.81 1.98
N LEU A 82 4.75 4.27 0.82
CA LEU A 82 5.81 3.25 0.71
C LEU A 82 7.17 3.79 1.17
N VAL A 83 7.50 5.03 0.83
CA VAL A 83 8.74 5.69 1.28
C VAL A 83 8.79 5.76 2.80
N ASP A 84 7.68 6.11 3.45
CA ASP A 84 7.62 6.18 4.90
C ASP A 84 7.68 4.80 5.56
N GLU A 85 6.98 3.80 5.02
CA GLU A 85 7.07 2.41 5.49
C GLU A 85 8.50 1.87 5.40
N VAL A 86 9.20 2.13 4.29
CA VAL A 86 10.61 1.73 4.11
C VAL A 86 11.53 2.44 5.10
N LYS A 87 11.28 3.72 5.42
CA LYS A 87 12.05 4.43 6.45
C LYS A 87 11.84 3.82 7.84
N VAL A 88 10.60 3.51 8.19
CA VAL A 88 10.27 2.86 9.47
C VAL A 88 10.99 1.51 9.58
N LEU A 89 10.84 0.65 8.57
CA LEU A 89 11.51 -0.66 8.53
C LEU A 89 13.04 -0.54 8.62
N ARG A 90 13.65 0.44 7.94
CA ARG A 90 15.09 0.70 8.03
C ARG A 90 15.49 1.05 9.47
N ASN A 91 14.74 1.94 10.12
CA ASN A 91 15.06 2.38 11.48
C ASN A 91 14.89 1.24 12.49
N GLU A 92 13.83 0.43 12.36
CA GLU A 92 13.62 -0.76 13.20
C GLU A 92 14.74 -1.78 13.02
N MET A 93 15.18 -2.02 11.78
CA MET A 93 16.31 -2.90 11.48
C MET A 93 17.62 -2.39 12.12
N LEU A 94 17.91 -1.08 12.02
CA LEU A 94 19.10 -0.49 12.63
C LEU A 94 19.07 -0.63 14.15
N SER A 95 17.96 -0.30 14.79
CA SER A 95 17.78 -0.46 16.24
C SER A 95 17.96 -1.91 16.69
N SER A 96 17.39 -2.87 15.93
CA SER A 96 17.56 -4.30 16.21
C SER A 96 19.02 -4.73 16.10
N PHE A 97 19.74 -4.24 15.09
CA PHE A 97 21.15 -4.55 14.89
C PHE A 97 22.05 -3.94 15.98
N GLU A 98 21.75 -2.72 16.44
CA GLU A 98 22.44 -2.09 17.57
C GLU A 98 22.26 -2.88 18.86
N LEU A 99 21.03 -3.34 19.13
CA LEU A 99 20.77 -4.24 20.25
C LEU A 99 21.60 -5.52 20.08
N GLN A 100 21.49 -6.22 18.96
CA GLN A 100 22.25 -7.46 18.71
C GLN A 100 23.76 -7.27 18.89
N LYS A 101 24.35 -6.17 18.42
CA LYS A 101 25.76 -5.85 18.66
C LYS A 101 26.09 -5.75 20.14
N LYS A 102 25.24 -5.06 20.91
CA LYS A 102 25.43 -4.93 22.36
C LYS A 102 25.36 -6.30 23.04
N TRP A 103 24.37 -7.12 22.70
CA TRP A 103 24.23 -8.47 23.24
C TRP A 103 25.45 -9.35 22.91
N VAL A 104 25.97 -9.28 21.68
CA VAL A 104 27.19 -10.00 21.29
C VAL A 104 28.39 -9.53 22.10
N PHE A 105 28.56 -8.22 22.26
CA PHE A 105 29.65 -7.67 23.07
C PHE A 105 29.58 -8.11 24.54
N ASP A 106 28.39 -8.05 25.15
CA ASP A 106 28.18 -8.46 26.54
C ASP A 106 28.48 -9.96 26.73
N ILE A 107 28.08 -10.82 25.77
CA ILE A 107 28.40 -12.26 25.76
C ILE A 107 29.90 -12.49 25.59
N GLU A 108 30.56 -11.76 24.69
CA GLU A 108 32.01 -11.89 24.48
C GLU A 108 32.80 -11.56 25.74
N GLU A 109 32.42 -10.52 26.48
CA GLU A 109 33.06 -10.18 27.77
C GLU A 109 32.76 -11.23 28.85
N GLU A 110 31.52 -11.71 28.96
CA GLU A 110 31.18 -12.77 29.91
C GLU A 110 31.96 -14.07 29.61
N MET A 111 32.11 -14.45 28.34
CA MET A 111 32.91 -15.61 27.95
C MET A 111 34.39 -15.42 28.30
N LYS A 112 34.96 -14.23 28.09
CA LYS A 112 36.36 -13.95 28.47
C LYS A 112 36.57 -14.10 29.97
N GLU A 113 35.67 -13.58 30.80
CA GLU A 113 35.81 -13.69 32.26
C GLU A 113 35.67 -15.16 32.72
N LYS A 114 34.69 -15.91 32.21
CA LYS A 114 34.56 -17.34 32.54
C LYS A 114 35.79 -18.16 32.14
N ILE A 115 36.36 -17.89 30.96
CA ILE A 115 37.60 -18.56 30.52
C ILE A 115 38.76 -18.23 31.47
N LYS A 116 38.89 -16.97 31.92
CA LYS A 116 39.92 -16.59 32.90
C LYS A 116 39.70 -17.31 34.23
N GLU A 117 38.47 -17.36 34.74
CA GLU A 117 38.14 -18.04 35.99
C GLU A 117 38.45 -19.54 35.94
N GLU A 118 38.03 -20.24 34.88
CA GLU A 118 38.34 -21.66 34.68
C GLU A 118 39.85 -21.89 34.60
N MET A 119 40.57 -21.06 33.85
CA MET A 119 42.02 -21.17 33.72
C MET A 119 42.74 -20.97 35.06
N MET A 120 42.30 -20.02 35.88
CA MET A 120 42.85 -19.78 37.23
C MET A 120 42.58 -20.95 38.19
N MET A 121 41.39 -21.55 38.15
CA MET A 121 41.09 -22.73 38.96
C MET A 121 41.95 -23.93 38.54
N GLU A 122 42.14 -24.14 37.24
CA GLU A 122 42.97 -25.24 36.75
C GLU A 122 44.44 -25.08 37.16
N TYR A 123 45.00 -23.87 37.08
CA TYR A 123 46.34 -23.59 37.61
C TYR A 123 46.45 -23.89 39.11
N ALA A 124 45.48 -23.47 39.92
CA ALA A 124 45.49 -23.74 41.36
C ALA A 124 45.45 -25.25 41.67
N THR A 125 44.63 -26.02 40.94
CA THR A 125 44.59 -27.48 41.14
C THR A 125 45.91 -28.17 40.78
N ILE A 126 46.62 -27.69 39.76
CA ILE A 126 47.93 -28.22 39.38
C ILE A 126 48.98 -27.92 40.47
N GLU A 127 48.96 -26.73 41.06
CA GLU A 127 49.86 -26.37 42.16
C GLU A 127 49.63 -27.22 43.43
N GLU A 128 48.38 -27.61 43.71
CA GLU A 128 48.06 -28.50 44.85
C GLU A 128 48.48 -29.96 44.63
N MET A 129 48.71 -30.38 43.37
CA MET A 129 49.11 -31.74 43.00
C MET A 129 50.63 -31.95 42.87
N GLY A 130 51.43 -30.87 42.84
CA GLY A 130 52.90 -30.90 42.70
C GLY A 130 53.64 -30.80 44.03
#